data_AF-A0A4C1ZSY5-F1
#
_entry.id   AF-A0A4C1ZSY5-F1
#
_cell.length_a   1.000
_cell.length_b   1.000
_cell.length_c   1.000
_cell.angle_alpha   90.00
_cell.angle_beta   90.00
_cell.angle_gamma   90.00
#
_symmetry.space_group_name_H-M   'P 1'
#
loop_
_entity.id
_entity.type
_entity.pdbx_description
1 polymer ?
#
loop_
_entity_poly.entity_id
_entity_poly.type
_entity_poly.pdbx_seq_one_letter_code
_entity_poly.pdbx_strand_id
1 'polypeptide(L)'
;MNNGFSTGEEDSRSNSDQICCLVDDGDRCRRSAGNAAYSKRIQKTVAQRRLKLNIDPQCARSKQRRTKDSEEETNDTEMDNPEVDWFQLQVNTLRRYKRHYKVQTRPGLNKAQLAETIQKHFKALPIDEKEIITYFIYMVKNNGNKLDQKNGMNSDSV
;
A
#
# COMPACT_ATOMS: atom_id res chain seq x y z
N MET A 1 -41.61 -18.19 -3.29
CA MET A 1 -41.33 -18.15 -4.74
C MET A 1 -40.57 -16.87 -5.06
N ASN A 2 -39.43 -17.03 -5.73
CA ASN A 2 -38.69 -16.13 -6.64
C ASN A 2 -38.36 -14.69 -6.16
N ASN A 3 -37.08 -14.37 -5.94
CA ASN A 3 -36.03 -14.02 -6.92
C ASN A 3 -36.21 -12.64 -7.55
N GLY A 4 -35.23 -11.75 -7.34
CA GLY A 4 -35.10 -10.50 -8.07
C GLY A 4 -34.00 -9.58 -7.56
N PHE A 5 -32.79 -10.11 -7.27
CA PHE A 5 -31.60 -9.26 -7.19
C PHE A 5 -31.23 -8.88 -8.63
N SER A 6 -31.54 -7.66 -9.06
CA SER A 6 -31.00 -7.10 -10.32
C SER A 6 -29.57 -6.64 -10.06
N THR A 7 -28.64 -7.49 -10.46
CA THR A 7 -27.25 -7.12 -10.74
C THR A 7 -27.17 -6.40 -12.08
N GLY A 8 -26.40 -5.32 -12.10
CA GLY A 8 -25.59 -4.97 -13.26
C GLY A 8 -26.16 -3.91 -14.20
N GLU A 9 -25.25 -3.01 -14.58
CA GLU A 9 -25.28 -2.15 -15.77
C GLU A 9 -26.19 -0.93 -15.56
N GLU A 10 -25.74 0.33 -15.65
CA GLU A 10 -24.94 0.95 -16.71
C GLU A 10 -24.23 2.21 -16.14
N ASP A 11 -22.92 2.15 -15.88
CA ASP A 11 -22.07 3.36 -15.80
C ASP A 11 -21.19 3.48 -17.05
N SER A 12 -21.75 3.01 -18.17
CA SER A 12 -21.24 3.18 -19.52
C SER A 12 -21.57 4.58 -20.02
N ARG A 13 -21.05 5.62 -19.34
CA ARG A 13 -20.78 6.87 -20.06
C ARG A 13 -19.64 6.56 -21.01
N SER A 14 -20.03 6.18 -22.22
CA SER A 14 -19.21 5.85 -23.37
C SER A 14 -17.88 6.59 -23.34
N ASN A 15 -16.80 5.82 -23.25
CA ASN A 15 -15.41 6.29 -23.29
C ASN A 15 -15.05 6.93 -24.65
N SER A 16 -16.01 7.03 -25.58
CA SER A 16 -15.86 7.49 -26.97
C SER A 16 -15.71 9.01 -27.12
N ASP A 17 -16.09 9.80 -26.11
CA ASP A 17 -16.23 11.26 -26.26
C ASP A 17 -15.23 12.05 -25.40
N GLN A 18 -14.31 11.37 -24.71
CA GLN A 18 -13.25 12.05 -23.97
C GLN A 18 -12.22 12.55 -24.98
N ILE A 19 -12.02 13.86 -25.07
CA ILE A 19 -10.98 14.48 -25.92
C ILE A 19 -9.75 14.75 -25.05
N CYS A 20 -8.56 14.57 -25.62
CA CYS A 20 -7.28 14.86 -24.98
C CYS A 20 -7.26 16.28 -24.39
N CYS A 21 -6.81 16.39 -23.14
CA CYS A 21 -6.74 17.66 -22.42
C CYS A 21 -5.34 18.29 -22.44
N LEU A 22 -4.44 17.81 -23.30
CA LEU A 22 -3.09 18.34 -23.40
C LEU A 22 -2.99 19.44 -24.44
N VAL A 23 -2.19 20.44 -24.12
CA VAL A 23 -1.82 21.55 -24.99
C VAL A 23 -0.30 21.48 -25.17
N ASP A 24 0.14 21.50 -26.42
CA ASP A 24 1.55 21.44 -26.81
C ASP A 24 1.90 22.72 -27.54
N ASP A 25 2.86 23.50 -27.02
CA ASP A 25 3.30 24.77 -27.63
C ASP A 25 2.17 25.80 -27.89
N GLY A 26 1.06 25.69 -27.15
CA GLY A 26 -0.13 26.54 -27.31
C GLY A 26 -1.26 25.91 -28.12
N ASP A 27 -1.01 24.77 -28.78
CA ASP A 27 -2.00 24.05 -29.58
C ASP A 27 -2.70 22.95 -28.77
N ARG A 28 -4.04 23.05 -28.67
CA ARG A 28 -4.85 22.06 -27.97
C ARG A 28 -5.00 20.78 -28.78
N CYS A 29 -4.67 19.65 -28.16
CA CYS A 29 -4.88 18.33 -28.75
C CYS A 29 -6.39 18.05 -28.93
N ARG A 30 -6.77 17.60 -30.13
CA ARG A 30 -8.17 17.25 -30.47
C ARG A 30 -8.42 15.74 -30.65
N ARG A 31 -7.41 14.92 -30.36
CA ARG A 31 -7.52 13.46 -30.44
C ARG A 31 -8.42 12.94 -29.32
N SER A 32 -9.15 11.86 -29.58
CA SER A 32 -9.83 11.13 -28.52
C SER A 32 -8.81 10.64 -27.48
N ALA A 33 -9.17 10.77 -26.21
CA ALA A 33 -8.42 10.28 -25.07
C ALA A 33 -8.93 8.88 -24.73
N GLY A 34 -8.00 7.93 -24.64
CA GLY A 34 -8.25 6.64 -23.99
C GLY A 34 -7.94 6.72 -22.49
N ASN A 35 -7.47 5.61 -21.92
CA ASN A 35 -7.13 5.52 -20.50
C ASN A 35 -5.80 6.22 -20.11
N ALA A 36 -5.10 6.83 -21.08
CA ALA A 36 -3.85 7.53 -20.82
C ALA A 36 -4.10 8.82 -20.03
N ALA A 37 -3.29 9.07 -19.00
CA ALA A 37 -3.44 10.22 -18.12
C ALA A 37 -2.12 10.99 -17.97
N TYR A 38 -2.23 12.31 -17.91
CA TYR A 38 -1.11 13.20 -17.59
C TYR A 38 -0.87 13.22 -16.08
N SER A 39 -0.11 12.24 -15.59
CA SER A 39 0.23 12.08 -14.17
C SER A 39 1.39 12.98 -13.76
N LYS A 40 1.63 13.11 -12.44
CA LYS A 40 2.80 13.82 -11.89
C LYS A 40 4.13 13.29 -12.45
N ARG A 41 4.23 11.98 -12.76
CA ARG A 41 5.40 11.38 -13.40
C ARG A 41 5.64 11.94 -14.80
N ILE A 42 4.58 12.11 -15.59
CA ILE A 42 4.68 12.71 -16.93
C ILE A 42 5.03 14.19 -16.81
N GLN A 43 4.44 14.91 -15.86
CA GLN A 43 4.79 16.32 -15.59
C GLN A 43 6.27 16.52 -15.26
N LYS A 44 6.87 15.64 -14.43
CA LYS A 44 8.32 15.64 -14.14
C LYS A 44 9.15 15.41 -15.41
N THR A 45 8.73 14.47 -16.25
CA THR A 45 9.42 14.15 -17.51
C THR A 45 9.39 15.32 -18.49
N VAL A 46 8.23 15.99 -18.61
CA VAL A 46 8.05 17.19 -19.44
C VAL A 46 8.97 18.32 -18.97
N ALA A 47 9.02 18.57 -17.65
CA ALA A 47 9.91 19.57 -17.07
C ALA A 47 11.40 19.25 -17.32
N GLN A 48 11.81 17.99 -17.05
CA GLN A 48 13.19 17.54 -17.23
C GLN A 48 13.65 17.66 -18.70
N ARG A 49 12.77 17.35 -19.65
CA ARG A 49 13.05 17.44 -21.09
C ARG A 49 12.76 18.81 -21.69
N ARG A 50 12.34 19.79 -20.87
CA ARG A 50 11.96 21.15 -21.27
C ARG A 50 10.94 21.17 -22.41
N LEU A 51 10.01 20.23 -22.40
CA LEU A 51 8.89 20.17 -23.34
C LEU A 51 7.81 21.17 -22.91
N LYS A 52 7.09 21.76 -23.86
CA LYS A 52 6.05 22.75 -23.60
C LYS A 52 4.66 22.13 -23.63
N LEU A 53 4.51 21.07 -22.83
CA LEU A 53 3.27 20.30 -22.71
C LEU A 53 2.57 20.64 -21.38
N ASN A 54 1.33 21.09 -21.42
CA ASN A 54 0.54 21.38 -20.21
C ASN A 54 -0.92 20.90 -20.36
N ILE A 55 -1.65 20.87 -19.24
CA ILE A 55 -3.09 20.53 -19.25
C ILE A 55 -3.89 21.80 -19.56
N ASP A 56 -4.90 21.69 -20.41
CA ASP A 56 -5.88 22.75 -20.65
C ASP A 56 -6.62 23.09 -19.35
N PRO A 57 -6.54 24.34 -18.85
CA PRO A 57 -7.22 24.76 -17.63
C PRO A 57 -8.75 24.62 -17.70
N GLN A 58 -9.35 24.60 -18.89
CA GLN A 58 -10.78 24.32 -19.07
C GLN A 58 -11.14 22.88 -18.71
N CYS A 59 -10.22 21.93 -18.91
CA CYS A 59 -10.38 20.53 -18.51
C CYS A 59 -10.02 20.26 -17.04
N ALA A 60 -9.23 21.13 -16.40
CA ALA A 60 -8.89 20.98 -14.98
C ALA A 60 -10.08 21.23 -14.03
N ARG A 61 -11.04 22.07 -14.44
CA ARG A 61 -12.21 22.43 -13.61
C ARG A 61 -13.21 21.28 -13.41
N SER A 62 -13.29 20.34 -14.34
CA SER A 62 -14.22 19.18 -14.23
C SER A 62 -13.72 18.10 -13.27
N LYS A 63 -12.44 18.11 -12.86
CA LYS A 63 -11.88 17.14 -11.88
C LYS A 63 -11.88 17.64 -10.43
N GLN A 64 -12.07 18.94 -10.19
CA GLN A 64 -11.98 19.51 -8.82
C GLN A 64 -13.20 19.23 -7.92
N ARG A 65 -14.24 18.51 -8.38
CA ARG A 65 -15.39 18.17 -7.53
C ARG A 65 -15.17 16.96 -6.60
N ARG A 66 -14.01 16.30 -6.62
CA ARG A 66 -13.69 15.18 -5.71
C ARG A 66 -12.23 15.20 -5.26
N THR A 67 -11.85 16.21 -4.47
CA THR A 67 -11.07 16.11 -3.22
C THR A 67 -10.49 17.49 -2.86
N LYS A 68 -11.04 18.03 -1.78
CA LYS A 68 -10.64 19.21 -0.98
C LYS A 68 -11.05 18.78 0.43
N ASP A 69 -10.27 18.80 1.50
CA ASP A 69 -9.07 19.49 1.94
C ASP A 69 -8.33 18.50 2.87
N SER A 70 -7.00 18.56 2.94
CA SER A 70 -6.19 18.28 4.15
C SER A 70 -4.71 18.37 3.77
N GLU A 71 -4.11 19.50 4.14
CA GLU A 71 -2.68 19.75 4.10
C GLU A 71 -2.01 18.92 5.22
N GLU A 72 -1.41 17.79 4.87
CA GLU A 72 -0.42 17.12 5.72
C GLU A 72 0.83 16.90 4.86
N GLU A 73 1.95 17.50 5.26
CA GLU A 73 3.26 17.29 4.66
C GLU A 73 3.61 15.80 4.67
N THR A 74 3.26 15.11 3.60
CA THR A 74 3.59 13.71 3.40
C THR A 74 5.02 13.66 2.89
N ASN A 75 5.95 13.35 3.81
CA ASN A 75 7.34 13.01 3.54
C ASN A 75 7.45 12.22 2.21
N ASP A 76 8.24 12.71 1.25
CA ASP A 76 8.56 12.01 -0.01
C ASP A 76 9.18 10.61 0.20
N THR A 77 9.47 10.22 1.45
CA THR A 77 9.96 8.89 1.86
C THR A 77 8.89 7.80 1.81
N GLU A 78 7.59 8.12 1.72
CA GLU A 78 6.54 7.09 1.68
C GLU A 78 6.46 6.33 0.35
N MET A 79 7.04 6.88 -0.73
CA MET A 79 6.88 6.32 -2.08
C MET A 79 7.71 5.05 -2.34
N ASP A 80 8.66 4.69 -1.45
CA ASP A 80 9.65 3.64 -1.72
C ASP A 80 9.77 2.58 -0.60
N ASN A 81 8.83 2.58 0.36
CA ASN A 81 8.81 1.56 1.40
C ASN A 81 7.83 0.43 1.01
N PRO A 82 8.31 -0.77 0.61
CA PRO A 82 7.42 -1.87 0.24
C PRO A 82 6.51 -2.19 1.43
N GLU A 83 5.19 -2.12 1.21
CA GLU A 83 4.24 -2.50 2.24
C GLU A 83 4.24 -4.02 2.39
N VAL A 84 4.65 -4.48 3.57
CA VAL A 84 4.59 -5.90 3.93
C VAL A 84 3.13 -6.27 4.22
N ASP A 85 2.58 -7.21 3.46
CA ASP A 85 1.24 -7.75 3.70
C ASP A 85 1.25 -8.75 4.87
N TRP A 86 0.81 -8.27 6.04
CA TRP A 86 0.72 -9.08 7.26
C TRP A 86 -0.39 -10.13 7.22
N PHE A 87 -1.38 -9.98 6.32
CA PHE A 87 -2.46 -10.95 6.17
C PHE A 87 -1.96 -12.23 5.48
N GLN A 88 -0.89 -12.16 4.70
CA GLN A 88 -0.25 -13.34 4.10
C GLN A 88 0.40 -14.26 5.13
N LEU A 89 0.79 -13.73 6.30
CA LEU A 89 1.36 -14.55 7.36
C LEU A 89 0.35 -15.56 7.91
N GLN A 90 0.86 -16.71 8.34
CA GLN A 90 0.06 -17.73 9.02
C GLN A 90 -0.48 -17.20 10.37
N VAL A 91 -1.69 -17.60 10.74
CA VAL A 91 -2.34 -17.20 12.01
C VAL A 91 -1.45 -17.55 13.22
N ASN A 92 -0.73 -18.67 13.16
CA ASN A 92 0.19 -19.09 14.23
C ASN A 92 1.36 -18.14 14.38
N THR A 93 1.91 -17.63 13.28
CA THR A 93 2.99 -16.63 13.28
C THR A 93 2.52 -15.31 13.88
N LEU A 94 1.33 -14.84 13.49
CA LEU A 94 0.70 -13.66 14.07
C LEU A 94 0.46 -13.83 15.59
N ARG A 95 -0.04 -14.99 16.02
CA ARG A 95 -0.22 -15.30 17.45
C ARG A 95 1.11 -15.40 18.21
N ARG A 96 2.16 -15.95 17.58
CA ARG A 96 3.51 -16.05 18.13
C ARG A 96 4.07 -14.66 18.37
N TYR A 97 3.95 -13.77 17.39
CA TYR A 97 4.34 -12.36 17.51
C TYR A 97 3.60 -11.67 18.65
N LYS A 98 2.25 -11.74 18.67
CA LYS A 98 1.43 -11.15 19.74
C LYS A 98 1.87 -11.62 21.13
N ARG A 99 2.13 -12.91 21.30
CA ARG A 99 2.57 -13.49 22.58
C ARG A 99 3.95 -12.99 22.99
N HIS A 100 4.89 -12.91 22.04
CA HIS A 100 6.27 -12.49 22.30
C HIS A 100 6.34 -11.03 22.77
N TYR A 101 5.69 -10.13 22.05
CA TYR A 101 5.65 -8.70 22.37
C TYR A 101 4.54 -8.31 23.36
N LYS A 102 3.75 -9.29 23.82
CA LYS A 102 2.61 -9.09 24.73
C LYS A 102 1.65 -7.98 24.25
N VAL A 103 1.40 -7.96 22.94
CA VAL A 103 0.54 -6.94 22.31
C VAL A 103 -0.89 -7.07 22.86
N GLN A 104 -1.39 -5.98 23.45
CA GLN A 104 -2.72 -5.95 24.04
C GLN A 104 -3.79 -5.99 22.94
N THR A 105 -4.72 -6.95 23.02
CA THR A 105 -5.88 -7.01 22.13
C THR A 105 -7.12 -7.48 22.88
N ARG A 106 -8.30 -7.20 22.33
CA ARG A 106 -9.56 -7.79 22.80
C ARG A 106 -9.59 -9.31 22.51
N PRO A 107 -10.37 -10.12 23.25
CA PRO A 107 -10.62 -11.52 22.88
C PRO A 107 -11.48 -11.60 21.60
N GLY A 108 -11.37 -12.70 20.86
CA GLY A 108 -12.22 -12.96 19.68
C GLY A 108 -11.83 -12.28 18.36
N LEU A 109 -10.62 -11.72 18.23
CA LEU A 109 -10.18 -11.12 16.97
C LEU A 109 -10.06 -12.17 15.84
N ASN A 110 -10.53 -11.78 14.66
CA ASN A 110 -10.32 -12.53 13.42
C ASN A 110 -8.89 -12.31 12.87
N LYS A 111 -8.52 -13.04 11.81
CA LYS A 111 -7.16 -12.97 11.23
C LYS A 111 -6.80 -11.57 10.73
N ALA A 112 -7.72 -10.89 10.04
CA ALA A 112 -7.50 -9.56 9.48
C ALA A 112 -7.24 -8.53 10.58
N GLN A 113 -8.09 -8.50 11.60
CA GLN A 113 -7.94 -7.61 12.75
C GLN A 113 -6.64 -7.88 13.51
N LEU A 114 -6.25 -9.15 13.64
CA LEU A 114 -4.98 -9.52 14.28
C LEU A 114 -3.79 -9.01 13.46
N ALA A 115 -3.83 -9.13 12.13
CA ALA A 115 -2.79 -8.64 11.24
C ALA A 115 -2.64 -7.11 11.32
N GLU A 116 -3.74 -6.36 11.24
CA GLU A 116 -3.75 -4.90 11.37
C GLU A 116 -3.18 -4.43 12.72
N THR A 117 -3.60 -5.08 13.81
CA THR A 117 -3.11 -4.73 15.15
C THR A 117 -1.59 -4.96 15.27
N ILE A 118 -1.10 -6.05 14.70
CA ILE A 118 0.33 -6.39 14.68
C ILE A 118 1.11 -5.44 13.79
N GLN A 119 0.61 -5.10 12.60
CA GLN A 119 1.23 -4.16 11.68
C GLN A 119 1.41 -2.79 12.36
N LYS A 120 0.38 -2.30 13.05
CA LYS A 120 0.44 -1.04 13.81
C LYS A 120 1.50 -1.10 14.91
N HIS A 121 1.55 -2.19 15.67
CA HIS A 121 2.55 -2.38 16.72
C HIS A 121 3.98 -2.46 16.14
N PHE A 122 4.16 -3.20 15.04
CA PHE A 122 5.46 -3.37 14.38
C PHE A 122 6.05 -2.04 13.91
N LYS A 123 5.23 -1.16 13.32
CA LYS A 123 5.65 0.18 12.91
C LYS A 123 6.08 1.08 14.08
N ALA A 124 5.64 0.78 15.30
CA ALA A 124 5.96 1.55 16.51
C ALA A 124 7.09 0.94 17.35
N LEU A 125 7.68 -0.19 16.91
CA LEU A 125 8.76 -0.83 17.66
C LEU A 125 10.04 0.02 17.61
N PRO A 126 10.68 0.29 18.76
CA PRO A 126 12.02 0.85 18.78
C PRO A 126 13.01 -0.20 18.25
N ILE A 127 13.91 0.21 17.36
CA ILE A 127 14.90 -0.68 16.72
C ILE A 127 16.30 -0.09 16.92
N ASP A 128 17.21 -0.91 17.45
CA ASP A 128 18.65 -0.68 17.35
C ASP A 128 19.18 -1.50 16.16
N GLU A 129 19.49 -0.81 15.07
CA GLU A 129 19.92 -1.44 13.82
C GLU A 129 21.14 -2.34 13.99
N LYS A 130 22.11 -1.92 14.82
CA LYS A 130 23.36 -2.65 15.02
C LYS A 130 23.08 -3.98 15.70
N GLU A 131 22.22 -3.99 16.71
CA GLU A 131 21.82 -5.20 17.43
C GLU A 131 21.05 -6.15 16.51
N ILE A 132 20.05 -5.65 15.77
CA ILE A 132 19.22 -6.47 14.88
C ILE A 132 20.05 -7.13 13.79
N ILE A 133 20.92 -6.38 13.11
CA ILE A 133 21.79 -6.93 12.05
C ILE A 133 22.73 -7.99 12.63
N THR A 134 23.32 -7.71 13.81
CA THR A 134 24.23 -8.64 14.48
C THR A 134 23.52 -9.96 14.82
N TYR A 135 22.34 -9.90 15.44
CA TYR A 135 21.58 -11.11 15.76
C TYR A 135 21.13 -11.87 14.52
N PHE A 136 20.67 -11.17 13.48
CA PHE A 136 20.26 -11.81 12.24
C PHE A 136 21.40 -12.63 11.63
N ILE A 137 22.59 -12.01 11.47
CA ILE A 137 23.78 -12.68 10.94
C ILE A 137 24.15 -13.89 11.81
N TYR A 138 24.16 -13.73 13.14
CA TYR A 138 24.48 -14.81 14.07
C TYR A 138 23.48 -15.98 13.97
N MET A 139 22.17 -15.70 13.93
CA MET A 139 21.14 -16.73 13.83
C MET A 139 21.22 -17.51 12.53
N VAL A 140 21.46 -16.83 11.40
CA VAL A 140 21.62 -17.47 10.08
C VAL A 140 22.88 -18.31 10.04
N LYS A 141 24.02 -17.78 10.50
CA LYS A 141 25.31 -18.51 10.51
C LYS A 141 25.27 -19.77 11.37
N ASN A 142 24.55 -19.73 12.49
CA ASN A 142 24.49 -20.84 13.43
C ASN A 142 23.25 -21.72 13.24
N ASN A 143 22.50 -21.52 12.15
CA ASN A 143 21.26 -22.25 11.82
C ASN A 143 20.24 -22.32 12.98
N GLY A 144 20.21 -21.28 13.81
CA GLY A 144 19.54 -21.28 15.10
C GLY A 144 18.25 -20.48 15.12
N ASN A 145 17.14 -21.05 14.65
CA ASN A 145 15.82 -20.46 14.96
C ASN A 145 15.39 -20.85 16.39
N LYS A 146 15.88 -20.10 17.39
CA LYS A 146 15.57 -20.33 18.82
C LYS A 146 14.06 -20.33 19.13
N LEU A 147 13.23 -19.74 18.27
CA LEU A 147 11.78 -19.64 18.45
C LEU A 147 11.00 -20.87 17.96
N ASP A 148 11.60 -21.75 17.15
CA ASP A 148 10.95 -23.00 16.73
C ASP A 148 11.22 -24.16 17.71
N GLN A 149 12.36 -24.14 18.40
CA GLN A 149 12.74 -25.19 19.35
C GLN A 149 11.82 -25.29 20.58
N LYS A 150 11.08 -24.23 20.92
CA LYS A 150 10.23 -24.20 22.13
C LYS A 150 8.86 -24.88 21.95
N ASN A 151 8.61 -25.52 20.80
CA ASN A 151 7.36 -26.24 20.52
C ASN A 151 7.44 -27.77 20.66
N GLY A 152 8.45 -28.35 21.34
CA GLY A 152 8.33 -29.76 21.75
C GLY A 152 9.60 -30.55 22.01
N MET A 153 10.53 -30.07 22.84
CA MET A 153 11.49 -30.96 23.50
C MET A 153 11.52 -30.67 25.00
N ASN A 154 10.54 -31.24 25.70
CA ASN A 154 10.67 -31.65 27.09
C ASN A 154 9.77 -32.88 27.27
N SER A 155 10.31 -34.03 26.90
CA SER A 155 9.90 -35.33 27.43
C SER A 155 11.17 -36.16 27.62
N ASP A 156 11.67 -36.07 28.84
CA ASP A 156 12.37 -37.11 29.60
C ASP A 156 13.61 -37.75 28.99
N SER A 157 14.76 -37.33 29.51
CA SER A 157 15.94 -38.17 29.66
C SER A 157 16.56 -37.86 31.02
N VAL A 158 16.01 -38.48 32.07
CA VAL A 158 16.65 -39.33 33.10
C VAL A 158 15.53 -39.85 33.99
#